data_AF-A0A8H4XPI3-F1
#
_entry.id   AF-A0A8H4XPI3-F1
#
_cell.length_a   1.000
_cell.length_b   1.000
_cell.length_c   1.000
_cell.angle_alpha   90.00
_cell.angle_beta   90.00
_cell.angle_gamma   90.00
#
_symmetry.space_group_name_H-M   'P 1'
#
loop_
_entity.id
_entity.type
_entity.pdbx_description
1 polymer ?
#
loop_
_entity_poly.entity_id
_entity_poly.type
_entity_poly.pdbx_seq_one_letter_code
_entity_poly.pdbx_strand_id
1 'polypeptide(L)'
;MGDAPKDAPFQAVQVEALVIMKIAKHCSSVFPSIATGSIVGMDQNDLLEITNTFPFPTVDPATTDGGHQNDASQIAAAAPRQKGNVTYQNEMIRHLKEVNVDANNVGWYTSATMGNFVNLSFIENQYHYQKDNESTVALVYDASKSSQGNLTFRAFRLTTTFMNAYKEGKFTTEILQKTKLSFKDIITEVTIKVHNSHLLTTYLHQIPSAPASGEIEQPSSLADLARDAIQPPLYPSIDSLDLAIDPFLEKTCDLLLESIESHYTDLNNFQFYQRQLGREQTKITQWQAKRKAENAQRAAAKQSLLPEDEWQRLFKLPQEPSRLEGMLNAKQVEQYSKQVDGFTANVSAKMFAVRENLSPK
;
A
#
# COMPACT_ATOMS: atom_id res chain seq x y z
N MET A 1 4.40 -9.47 -15.57
CA MET A 1 4.99 -10.55 -14.74
C MET A 1 5.96 -9.86 -13.80
N GLY A 2 5.54 -9.62 -12.55
CA GLY A 2 6.41 -9.01 -11.55
C GLY A 2 7.45 -10.02 -11.10
N ASP A 3 8.72 -9.64 -11.12
CA ASP A 3 9.79 -10.43 -10.51
C ASP A 3 9.39 -10.77 -9.07
N ALA A 4 9.50 -12.05 -8.70
CA ALA A 4 9.30 -12.46 -7.33
C ALA A 4 10.23 -11.62 -6.42
N PRO A 5 9.71 -11.03 -5.34
CA PRO A 5 10.52 -10.19 -4.46
C PRO A 5 11.67 -11.03 -3.88
N LYS A 6 12.91 -10.68 -4.24
CA LYS A 6 14.14 -11.37 -3.77
C LYS A 6 14.30 -11.35 -2.25
N ASP A 7 13.56 -10.48 -1.56
CA ASP A 7 13.62 -10.24 -0.11
C ASP A 7 12.45 -10.86 0.66
N ALA A 8 11.53 -11.58 0.02
CA ALA A 8 10.39 -12.20 0.70
C ALA A 8 10.67 -13.66 1.13
N PRO A 9 10.24 -14.08 2.33
CA PRO A 9 10.40 -15.46 2.79
C PRO A 9 9.51 -16.45 2.00
N PHE A 10 8.53 -15.93 1.25
CA PHE A 10 7.65 -16.68 0.36
C PHE A 10 7.57 -16.02 -1.02
N GLN A 11 7.34 -16.81 -2.06
CA GLN A 11 7.31 -16.34 -3.44
C GLN A 11 5.94 -15.76 -3.84
N ALA A 12 4.87 -16.35 -3.31
CA ALA A 12 3.50 -15.96 -3.62
C ALA A 12 2.57 -16.15 -2.42
N VAL A 13 1.47 -15.42 -2.43
CA VAL A 13 0.41 -15.53 -1.43
C VAL A 13 -0.75 -16.29 -2.07
N GLN A 14 -1.12 -17.41 -1.49
CA GLN A 14 -2.31 -18.16 -1.87
C GLN A 14 -3.48 -17.71 -1.01
N VAL A 15 -4.56 -17.25 -1.62
CA VAL A 15 -5.72 -16.72 -0.90
C VAL A 15 -6.95 -17.54 -1.26
N GLU A 16 -7.62 -18.07 -0.24
CA GLU A 16 -8.91 -18.73 -0.41
C GLU A 16 -9.97 -17.72 -0.87
N ALA A 17 -10.82 -18.11 -1.83
CA ALA A 17 -11.87 -17.22 -2.33
C ALA A 17 -12.83 -16.72 -1.23
N LEU A 18 -13.06 -17.52 -0.18
CA LEU A 18 -13.87 -17.11 0.96
C LEU A 18 -13.29 -15.87 1.67
N VAL A 19 -11.97 -15.76 1.77
CA VAL A 19 -11.28 -14.61 2.39
C VAL A 19 -11.53 -13.36 1.56
N ILE A 20 -11.37 -13.47 0.23
CA ILE A 20 -11.63 -12.37 -0.70
C ILE A 20 -13.08 -11.90 -0.58
N MET A 21 -14.05 -12.82 -0.54
CA MET A 21 -15.47 -12.48 -0.38
C MET A 21 -15.77 -11.79 0.95
N LYS A 22 -15.19 -12.27 2.06
CA LYS A 22 -15.35 -11.65 3.39
C LYS A 22 -14.79 -10.24 3.42
N ILE A 23 -13.58 -10.04 2.88
CA ILE A 23 -12.95 -8.71 2.79
C ILE A 23 -13.77 -7.79 1.90
N ALA A 24 -14.15 -8.24 0.70
CA ALA A 24 -14.96 -7.45 -0.23
C ALA A 24 -16.29 -7.01 0.41
N LYS A 25 -17.00 -7.94 1.07
CA LYS A 25 -18.25 -7.62 1.78
C LYS A 25 -18.03 -6.59 2.89
N HIS A 26 -17.01 -6.76 3.71
CA HIS A 26 -16.70 -5.84 4.80
C HIS A 26 -16.36 -4.45 4.26
N CYS A 27 -15.41 -4.36 3.33
CA CYS A 27 -14.95 -3.09 2.76
C CYS A 27 -16.09 -2.35 2.05
N SER A 28 -16.96 -3.06 1.31
CA SER A 28 -18.11 -2.44 0.63
C SER A 28 -19.19 -1.97 1.62
N SER A 29 -19.37 -2.63 2.76
CA SER A 29 -20.35 -2.24 3.78
C SER A 29 -19.95 -1.00 4.59
N VAL A 30 -18.64 -0.77 4.74
CA VAL A 30 -18.07 0.35 5.52
C VAL A 30 -17.71 1.54 4.63
N PHE A 31 -17.66 1.35 3.31
CA PHE A 31 -17.38 2.39 2.34
C PHE A 31 -18.34 3.60 2.52
N PRO A 32 -17.84 4.86 2.55
CA PRO A 32 -16.50 5.30 2.14
C PRO A 32 -15.41 5.28 3.24
N SER A 33 -15.72 4.80 4.45
CA SER A 33 -14.74 4.72 5.54
C SER A 33 -13.74 3.58 5.34
N ILE A 34 -12.62 3.65 6.08
CA ILE A 34 -11.55 2.64 6.03
C ILE A 34 -11.96 1.43 6.87
N ALA A 35 -12.00 0.27 6.23
CA ALA A 35 -12.24 -1.02 6.86
C ALA A 35 -10.90 -1.73 7.05
N THR A 36 -10.63 -2.24 8.25
CA THR A 36 -9.42 -3.03 8.53
C THR A 36 -9.76 -4.34 9.23
N GLY A 37 -8.87 -5.31 9.15
CA GLY A 37 -9.01 -6.56 9.87
C GLY A 37 -7.76 -7.42 9.82
N SER A 38 -7.80 -8.55 10.51
CA SER A 38 -6.70 -9.51 10.55
C SER A 38 -6.94 -10.66 9.57
N ILE A 39 -5.86 -11.14 8.99
CA ILE A 39 -5.84 -12.36 8.16
C ILE A 39 -5.10 -13.46 8.89
N VAL A 40 -5.57 -14.69 8.70
CA VAL A 40 -4.97 -15.87 9.30
C VAL A 40 -4.72 -16.95 8.26
N GLY A 41 -3.71 -17.77 8.54
CA GLY A 41 -3.37 -18.94 7.74
C GLY A 41 -2.03 -19.53 8.13
N MET A 42 -1.29 -20.06 7.16
CA MET A 42 -0.06 -20.79 7.41
C MET A 42 0.95 -20.62 6.27
N ASP A 43 2.22 -20.65 6.61
CA ASP A 43 3.32 -20.70 5.64
C ASP A 43 3.62 -22.16 5.29
N GLN A 44 3.53 -22.51 4.00
CA GLN A 44 3.83 -23.85 3.49
C GLN A 44 4.64 -23.76 2.19
N ASN A 45 5.83 -24.37 2.15
CA ASN A 45 6.60 -24.59 0.92
C ASN A 45 6.72 -23.34 0.00
N ASP A 46 7.22 -22.23 0.56
CA ASP A 46 7.39 -20.93 -0.13
C ASP A 46 6.08 -20.25 -0.59
N LEU A 47 4.93 -20.71 -0.08
CA LEU A 47 3.61 -20.14 -0.30
C LEU A 47 2.98 -19.76 1.04
N LEU A 48 2.59 -18.49 1.17
CA LEU A 48 1.81 -18.03 2.30
C LEU A 48 0.33 -18.29 2.02
N GLU A 49 -0.26 -19.29 2.68
CA GLU A 49 -1.67 -19.61 2.56
C GLU A 49 -2.50 -18.76 3.51
N ILE A 50 -3.51 -18.09 2.98
CA ILE A 50 -4.48 -17.29 3.73
C ILE A 50 -5.83 -17.97 3.63
N THR A 51 -6.23 -18.60 4.72
CA THR A 51 -7.41 -19.48 4.80
C THR A 51 -8.61 -18.76 5.40
N ASN A 52 -8.40 -17.79 6.29
CA ASN A 52 -9.49 -17.07 6.94
C ASN A 52 -9.14 -15.61 7.28
N THR A 53 -10.17 -14.85 7.64
CA THR A 53 -10.06 -13.42 7.95
C THR A 53 -11.22 -13.00 8.85
N PHE A 54 -10.98 -11.97 9.68
CA PHE A 54 -12.01 -11.35 10.49
C PHE A 54 -11.80 -9.82 10.59
N PRO A 55 -12.89 -9.03 10.60
CA PRO A 55 -12.81 -7.58 10.70
C PRO A 55 -12.40 -7.14 12.11
N PHE A 56 -11.67 -6.03 12.20
CA PHE A 56 -11.54 -5.31 13.46
C PHE A 56 -12.84 -4.54 13.75
N PRO A 57 -13.23 -4.41 15.03
CA PRO A 57 -14.38 -3.59 15.41
C PRO A 57 -14.18 -2.15 14.94
N THR A 58 -15.20 -1.58 14.30
CA THR A 58 -15.21 -0.17 13.94
C THR A 58 -15.36 0.68 15.20
N VAL A 59 -14.56 1.73 15.32
CA VAL A 59 -14.71 2.72 16.40
C VAL A 59 -15.97 3.53 16.10
N ASP A 60 -16.92 3.51 17.03
CA ASP A 60 -18.21 4.19 16.86
C ASP A 60 -18.02 5.72 16.91
N PRO A 61 -18.32 6.47 15.83
CA PRO A 61 -18.07 7.92 15.77
C PRO A 61 -18.86 8.71 16.83
N ALA A 62 -19.88 8.11 17.44
CA ALA A 62 -20.62 8.71 18.56
C ALA A 62 -19.82 8.80 19.87
N THR A 63 -18.70 8.07 19.99
CA THR A 63 -17.83 8.11 21.18
C THR A 63 -16.68 9.10 21.07
N THR A 64 -16.49 9.70 19.89
CA THR A 64 -15.50 10.76 19.64
C THR A 64 -16.20 12.12 19.69
N ASP A 65 -16.06 12.82 20.81
CA ASP A 65 -16.55 14.19 21.00
C ASP A 65 -16.03 15.11 19.87
N GLY A 66 -16.88 15.44 18.91
CA GLY A 66 -16.68 16.53 17.95
C GLY A 66 -15.90 16.28 16.64
N GLY A 67 -15.70 15.03 16.19
CA GLY A 67 -14.80 14.73 15.06
C GLY A 67 -15.37 14.98 13.64
N HIS A 68 -14.60 15.68 12.79
CA HIS A 68 -14.82 15.72 11.34
C HIS A 68 -14.62 14.31 10.73
N GLN A 69 -15.27 13.97 9.60
CA GLN A 69 -15.15 12.66 8.92
C GLN A 69 -13.70 12.18 8.66
N ASN A 70 -12.76 13.12 8.50
CA ASN A 70 -11.33 12.82 8.33
C ASN A 70 -10.69 12.19 9.57
N ASP A 71 -11.12 12.56 10.79
CA ASP A 71 -10.56 12.02 12.03
C ASP A 71 -10.97 10.57 12.23
N ALA A 72 -12.22 10.22 11.92
CA ALA A 72 -12.73 8.85 12.01
C ALA A 72 -11.96 7.89 11.09
N SER A 73 -11.65 8.33 9.87
CA SER A 73 -10.88 7.54 8.90
C SER A 73 -9.43 7.33 9.34
N GLN A 74 -8.79 8.34 9.93
CA GLN A 74 -7.44 8.20 10.49
C GLN A 74 -7.39 7.25 11.69
N ILE A 75 -8.40 7.32 12.57
CA ILE A 75 -8.53 6.40 13.71
C ILE A 75 -8.72 4.96 13.21
N ALA A 76 -9.59 4.76 12.22
CA ALA A 76 -9.82 3.46 11.59
C ALA A 76 -8.57 2.91 10.90
N ALA A 77 -7.78 3.76 10.24
CA ALA A 77 -6.51 3.37 9.63
C ALA A 77 -5.46 2.93 10.67
N ALA A 78 -5.49 3.50 11.89
CA ALA A 78 -4.60 3.10 12.98
C ALA A 78 -5.10 1.87 13.76
N ALA A 79 -6.30 1.36 13.47
CA ALA A 79 -6.93 0.25 14.19
C ALA A 79 -6.05 -1.00 14.34
N PRO A 80 -5.28 -1.46 13.34
CA PRO A 80 -4.51 -2.71 13.43
C PRO A 80 -3.44 -2.75 14.52
N ARG A 81 -2.96 -1.59 14.99
CA ARG A 81 -1.94 -1.44 16.05
C ARG A 81 -2.51 -0.94 17.38
N GLN A 82 -3.82 -0.70 17.47
CA GLN A 82 -4.44 -0.26 18.72
C GLN A 82 -4.49 -1.41 19.73
N LYS A 83 -4.16 -1.12 21.00
CA LYS A 83 -4.11 -2.13 22.07
C LYS A 83 -5.40 -2.93 22.22
N GLY A 84 -6.56 -2.28 22.11
CA GLY A 84 -7.86 -2.96 22.19
C GLY A 84 -8.05 -3.99 21.07
N ASN A 85 -7.61 -3.65 19.85
CA ASN A 85 -7.69 -4.54 18.70
C ASN A 85 -6.67 -5.68 18.76
N VAL A 86 -5.48 -5.45 19.34
CA VAL A 86 -4.51 -6.54 19.61
C VAL A 86 -5.10 -7.55 20.59
N THR A 87 -5.76 -7.11 21.66
CA THR A 87 -6.47 -8.01 22.59
C THR A 87 -7.59 -8.78 21.89
N TYR A 88 -8.45 -8.07 21.17
CA TYR A 88 -9.53 -8.67 20.40
C TYR A 88 -9.01 -9.69 19.37
N GLN A 89 -7.91 -9.37 18.68
CA GLN A 89 -7.28 -10.26 17.72
C GLN A 89 -6.85 -11.58 18.38
N ASN A 90 -6.20 -11.50 19.55
CA ASN A 90 -5.76 -12.67 20.28
C ASN A 90 -6.93 -13.55 20.76
N GLU A 91 -8.02 -12.93 21.22
CA GLU A 91 -9.25 -13.64 21.61
C GLU A 91 -9.91 -14.30 20.40
N MET A 92 -10.03 -13.60 19.27
CA MET A 92 -10.61 -14.15 18.05
C MET A 92 -9.79 -15.31 17.48
N ILE A 93 -8.46 -15.19 17.50
CA ILE A 93 -7.55 -16.28 17.13
C ILE A 93 -7.79 -17.51 18.03
N ARG A 94 -7.97 -17.31 19.34
CA ARG A 94 -8.29 -18.41 20.26
C ARG A 94 -9.61 -19.09 19.91
N HIS A 95 -10.67 -18.32 19.63
CA HIS A 95 -11.96 -18.89 19.23
C HIS A 95 -11.90 -19.62 17.90
N LEU A 96 -11.14 -19.12 16.92
CA LEU A 96 -10.94 -19.82 15.65
C LEU A 96 -10.20 -21.15 15.85
N LYS A 97 -9.23 -21.22 16.78
CA LYS A 97 -8.57 -22.48 17.16
C LYS A 97 -9.53 -23.46 17.83
N GLU A 98 -10.48 -22.98 18.64
CA GLU A 98 -11.53 -23.82 19.26
C GLU A 98 -12.44 -24.49 18.20
N VAL A 99 -12.59 -23.86 17.02
CA VAL A 99 -13.37 -24.39 15.87
C VAL A 99 -12.48 -25.16 14.87
N ASN A 100 -11.24 -25.50 15.25
CA ASN A 100 -10.26 -26.21 14.41
C ASN A 100 -9.90 -25.48 13.10
N VAL A 101 -9.93 -24.14 13.11
CA VAL A 101 -9.37 -23.32 12.02
C VAL A 101 -7.88 -23.05 12.31
N ASP A 102 -7.07 -23.06 11.27
CA ASP A 102 -5.65 -22.70 11.28
C ASP A 102 -5.46 -21.19 11.50
N ALA A 103 -5.63 -20.75 12.74
CA ALA A 103 -5.60 -19.33 13.09
C ALA A 103 -4.20 -18.84 13.50
N ASN A 104 -3.20 -18.90 12.61
CA ASN A 104 -1.96 -18.13 12.83
C ASN A 104 -2.08 -16.78 12.16
N ASN A 105 -1.67 -15.72 12.86
CA ASN A 105 -1.68 -14.38 12.29
C ASN A 105 -0.58 -14.25 11.23
N VAL A 106 -1.00 -14.01 9.99
CA VAL A 106 -0.11 -13.81 8.82
C VAL A 106 -0.19 -12.39 8.28
N GLY A 107 -0.89 -11.49 8.98
CA GLY A 107 -0.92 -10.06 8.70
C GLY A 107 -2.31 -9.45 8.82
N TRP A 108 -2.59 -8.49 7.95
CA TRP A 108 -3.80 -7.68 8.02
C TRP A 108 -4.30 -7.27 6.64
N TYR A 109 -5.52 -6.74 6.58
CA TYR A 109 -6.07 -6.12 5.38
C TYR A 109 -6.61 -4.72 5.65
N THR A 110 -6.67 -3.92 4.59
CA THR A 110 -7.30 -2.60 4.59
C THR A 110 -8.11 -2.37 3.32
N SER A 111 -9.19 -1.61 3.43
CA SER A 111 -9.81 -1.00 2.25
C SER A 111 -8.95 0.17 1.75
N ALA A 112 -9.04 0.43 0.45
CA ALA A 112 -8.56 1.63 -0.19
C ALA A 112 -9.69 2.27 -1.00
N THR A 113 -9.62 3.58 -1.15
CA THR A 113 -10.51 4.35 -2.02
C THR A 113 -9.67 4.98 -3.11
N MET A 114 -9.97 4.67 -4.36
CA MET A 114 -9.31 5.22 -5.55
C MET A 114 -7.79 5.01 -5.57
N GLY A 115 -7.27 3.97 -4.93
CA GLY A 115 -5.83 3.74 -4.80
C GLY A 115 -5.13 4.57 -3.72
N ASN A 116 -5.87 5.28 -2.86
CA ASN A 116 -5.33 5.97 -1.69
C ASN A 116 -5.11 4.99 -0.53
N PHE A 117 -3.88 4.51 -0.36
CA PHE A 117 -3.50 3.64 0.76
C PHE A 117 -2.04 3.80 1.20
N VAL A 118 -1.18 4.43 0.39
CA VAL A 118 0.24 4.60 0.71
C VAL A 118 0.39 5.80 1.65
N ASN A 119 0.22 5.56 2.93
CA ASN A 119 0.31 6.57 3.98
C ASN A 119 1.13 6.08 5.19
N LEU A 120 1.43 6.99 6.12
CA LEU A 120 2.23 6.66 7.31
C LEU A 120 1.59 5.55 8.15
N SER A 121 0.26 5.58 8.33
CA SER A 121 -0.48 4.56 9.09
C SER A 121 -0.31 3.16 8.50
N PHE A 122 -0.33 3.03 7.17
CA PHE A 122 -0.08 1.77 6.48
C PHE A 122 1.32 1.23 6.77
N ILE A 123 2.33 2.10 6.71
CA ILE A 123 3.73 1.73 7.01
C ILE A 123 3.89 1.33 8.48
N GLU A 124 3.30 2.09 9.40
CA GLU A 124 3.35 1.81 10.84
C GLU A 124 2.68 0.46 11.18
N ASN A 125 1.51 0.20 10.60
CA ASN A 125 0.80 -1.07 10.77
C ASN A 125 1.62 -2.23 10.19
N GLN A 126 2.12 -2.09 8.97
CA GLN A 126 2.90 -3.15 8.35
C GLN A 126 4.20 -3.41 9.10
N TYR A 127 4.89 -2.37 9.58
CA TYR A 127 6.08 -2.52 10.42
C TYR A 127 5.74 -3.21 11.75
N HIS A 128 4.59 -2.90 12.37
CA HIS A 128 4.16 -3.53 13.62
C HIS A 128 4.04 -5.05 13.47
N TYR A 129 3.37 -5.54 12.43
CA TYR A 129 3.22 -6.97 12.19
C TYR A 129 4.51 -7.61 11.67
N GLN A 130 5.18 -6.97 10.70
CA GLN A 130 6.36 -7.54 10.04
C GLN A 130 7.60 -7.59 10.94
N LYS A 131 7.66 -6.78 12.00
CA LYS A 131 8.69 -6.86 13.03
C LYS A 131 8.60 -8.14 13.85
N ASP A 132 7.38 -8.59 14.16
CA ASP A 132 7.13 -9.74 15.01
C ASP A 132 7.06 -11.05 14.19
N ASN A 133 6.56 -10.98 12.95
CA ASN A 133 6.53 -12.09 12.01
C ASN A 133 7.04 -11.66 10.62
N GLU A 134 8.14 -12.25 10.16
CA GLU A 134 8.74 -11.93 8.87
C GLU A 134 7.85 -12.29 7.67
N SER A 135 7.02 -13.33 7.80
CA SER A 135 6.07 -13.79 6.78
C SER A 135 4.77 -12.98 6.73
N THR A 136 4.74 -11.76 7.30
CA THR A 136 3.56 -10.89 7.29
C THR A 136 3.28 -10.29 5.91
N VAL A 137 2.01 -10.26 5.50
CA VAL A 137 1.54 -9.52 4.33
C VAL A 137 0.38 -8.56 4.64
N ALA A 138 0.32 -7.44 3.94
CA ALA A 138 -0.83 -6.53 3.92
C ALA A 138 -1.66 -6.74 2.65
N LEU A 139 -2.95 -7.06 2.80
CA LEU A 139 -3.88 -7.12 1.68
C LEU A 139 -4.62 -5.80 1.53
N VAL A 140 -4.66 -5.27 0.31
CA VAL A 140 -5.36 -4.03 -0.02
C VAL A 140 -6.48 -4.36 -1.01
N TYR A 141 -7.70 -4.07 -0.59
CA TYR A 141 -8.89 -4.16 -1.44
C TYR A 141 -9.39 -2.76 -1.79
N ASP A 142 -9.38 -2.41 -3.08
CA ASP A 142 -9.93 -1.15 -3.54
C ASP A 142 -11.41 -1.34 -3.90
N ALA A 143 -12.29 -0.90 -3.00
CA ALA A 143 -13.74 -1.05 -3.17
C ALA A 143 -14.25 -0.26 -4.38
N SER A 144 -13.67 0.92 -4.62
CA SER A 144 -14.11 1.85 -5.63
C SER A 144 -13.69 1.48 -7.06
N LYS A 145 -12.55 0.81 -7.21
CA LYS A 145 -12.16 0.20 -8.49
C LYS A 145 -12.87 -1.12 -8.74
N SER A 146 -13.06 -1.91 -7.67
CA SER A 146 -13.73 -3.20 -7.79
C SER A 146 -15.20 -3.05 -8.21
N SER A 147 -15.85 -1.93 -7.87
CA SER A 147 -17.20 -1.63 -8.37
C SER A 147 -17.26 -1.34 -9.88
N GLN A 148 -16.14 -1.12 -10.57
CA GLN A 148 -16.07 -0.94 -12.03
C GLN A 148 -15.88 -2.25 -12.81
N GLY A 149 -16.01 -3.39 -12.12
CA GLY A 149 -16.01 -4.72 -12.74
C GLY A 149 -14.69 -5.49 -12.62
N ASN A 150 -13.57 -4.86 -12.28
CA ASN A 150 -12.29 -5.54 -12.08
C ASN A 150 -11.93 -5.65 -10.60
N LEU A 151 -11.84 -6.89 -10.09
CA LEU A 151 -11.37 -7.15 -8.72
C LEU A 151 -9.98 -6.55 -8.51
N THR A 152 -9.90 -5.51 -7.68
CA THR A 152 -8.63 -4.89 -7.30
C THR A 152 -8.23 -5.36 -5.91
N PHE A 153 -7.48 -6.46 -5.90
CA PHE A 153 -6.97 -7.08 -4.68
C PHE A 153 -5.47 -7.27 -4.82
N ARG A 154 -4.69 -6.61 -3.96
CA ARG A 154 -3.21 -6.56 -4.05
C ARG A 154 -2.59 -6.90 -2.71
N ALA A 155 -1.43 -7.54 -2.75
CA ALA A 155 -0.69 -7.95 -1.57
C ALA A 155 0.63 -7.19 -1.53
N PHE A 156 0.93 -6.57 -0.39
CA PHE A 156 2.14 -5.77 -0.19
C PHE A 156 2.90 -6.19 1.05
N ARG A 157 4.22 -6.00 0.99
CA ARG A 157 5.15 -6.19 2.10
C ARG A 157 6.20 -5.07 2.09
N LEU A 158 6.71 -4.68 3.25
CA LEU A 158 7.84 -3.76 3.33
C LEU A 158 9.14 -4.49 2.97
N THR A 159 10.05 -3.80 2.27
CA THR A 159 11.38 -4.37 2.01
C THR A 159 12.19 -4.47 3.29
N THR A 160 13.08 -5.45 3.35
CA THR A 160 13.99 -5.64 4.49
C THR A 160 14.89 -4.40 4.69
N THR A 161 15.33 -3.78 3.60
CA THR A 161 16.11 -2.54 3.62
C THR A 161 15.33 -1.39 4.28
N PHE A 162 14.05 -1.23 3.93
CA PHE A 162 13.20 -0.21 4.54
C PHE A 162 12.90 -0.52 6.01
N MET A 163 12.63 -1.78 6.36
CA MET A 163 12.40 -2.20 7.76
C MET A 163 13.58 -1.83 8.66
N ASN A 164 14.82 -2.06 8.20
CA ASN A 164 16.03 -1.70 8.94
C ASN A 164 16.18 -0.19 9.11
N ALA A 165 15.96 0.59 8.04
CA ALA A 165 16.00 2.05 8.11
C ALA A 165 14.91 2.63 9.03
N TYR A 166 13.71 2.05 8.98
CA TYR A 166 12.60 2.46 9.83
C TYR A 166 12.85 2.19 11.32
N LYS A 167 13.53 1.07 11.64
CA LYS A 167 13.95 0.74 13.01
C LYS A 167 14.93 1.77 13.60
N GLU A 168 15.80 2.34 12.78
CA GLU A 168 16.75 3.39 13.21
C GLU A 168 16.07 4.76 13.40
N GLY A 169 14.89 4.96 12.82
CA GLY A 169 14.06 6.16 13.00
C GLY A 169 14.65 7.44 12.38
N LYS A 170 15.66 7.32 11.52
CA LYS A 170 16.38 8.46 10.93
C LYS A 170 16.31 8.43 9.41
N PHE A 171 15.34 9.14 8.84
CA PHE A 171 15.19 9.35 7.40
C PHE A 171 15.84 10.67 6.96
N THR A 172 17.16 10.77 7.16
CA THR A 172 17.97 11.91 6.71
C THR A 172 18.56 11.65 5.32
N THR A 173 18.90 12.71 4.59
CA THR A 173 19.54 12.62 3.27
C THR A 173 20.79 11.76 3.26
N GLU A 174 21.63 11.86 4.29
CA GLU A 174 22.85 11.06 4.40
C GLU A 174 22.56 9.56 4.52
N ILE A 175 21.57 9.17 5.33
CA ILE A 175 21.23 7.77 5.54
C ILE A 175 20.61 7.20 4.28
N LEU A 176 19.70 7.94 3.64
CA LEU A 176 19.09 7.54 2.37
C LEU A 176 20.12 7.37 1.25
N GLN A 177 21.14 8.23 1.18
CA GLN A 177 22.23 8.08 0.22
C GLN A 177 23.10 6.85 0.51
N LYS A 178 23.38 6.57 1.78
CA LYS A 178 24.17 5.40 2.19
C LYS A 178 23.44 4.09 1.92
N THR A 179 22.14 4.03 2.25
CA THR A 179 21.29 2.84 2.05
C THR A 179 20.78 2.69 0.63
N LYS A 180 20.92 3.74 -0.21
CA LYS A 180 20.38 3.82 -1.58
C LYS A 180 18.86 3.56 -1.65
N LEU A 181 18.14 3.89 -0.57
CA LEU A 181 16.69 3.73 -0.49
C LEU A 181 15.97 4.77 -1.34
N SER A 182 15.15 4.30 -2.29
CA SER A 182 14.25 5.15 -3.07
C SER A 182 12.78 4.95 -2.66
N PHE A 183 11.88 5.79 -3.18
CA PHE A 183 10.43 5.63 -2.98
C PHE A 183 9.89 4.32 -3.56
N LYS A 184 10.57 3.77 -4.58
CA LYS A 184 10.20 2.50 -5.22
C LYS A 184 10.44 1.30 -4.30
N ASP A 185 11.44 1.39 -3.44
CA ASP A 185 11.93 0.29 -2.61
C ASP A 185 11.25 0.24 -1.23
N ILE A 186 10.21 1.03 -0.98
CA ILE A 186 9.49 1.03 0.30
C ILE A 186 8.62 -0.23 0.43
N ILE A 187 7.72 -0.41 -0.54
CA ILE A 187 6.77 -1.51 -0.60
C ILE A 187 7.06 -2.39 -1.82
N THR A 188 6.99 -3.70 -1.61
CA THR A 188 7.05 -4.71 -2.67
C THR A 188 5.69 -5.37 -2.80
N GLU A 189 5.27 -5.57 -4.05
CA GLU A 189 4.04 -6.29 -4.35
C GLU A 189 4.33 -7.78 -4.46
N VAL A 190 3.51 -8.60 -3.81
CA VAL A 190 3.59 -10.06 -3.88
C VAL A 190 2.48 -10.59 -4.77
N THR A 191 2.79 -11.60 -5.57
CA THR A 191 1.80 -12.23 -6.46
C THR A 191 0.74 -12.97 -5.65
N ILE A 192 -0.53 -12.71 -5.96
CA ILE A 192 -1.67 -13.41 -5.37
C ILE A 192 -2.11 -14.54 -6.30
N LYS A 193 -2.29 -15.75 -5.74
CA LYS A 193 -2.93 -16.89 -6.39
C LYS A 193 -4.24 -17.19 -5.67
N VAL A 194 -5.35 -17.15 -6.39
CA VAL A 194 -6.65 -17.54 -5.83
C VAL A 194 -6.76 -19.05 -5.85
N HIS A 195 -7.05 -19.65 -4.70
CA HIS A 195 -7.29 -21.08 -4.57
C HIS A 195 -8.73 -21.35 -4.13
N ASN A 196 -9.28 -22.45 -4.63
CA ASN A 196 -10.60 -22.96 -4.28
C ASN A 196 -10.49 -24.45 -3.95
N SER A 197 -11.08 -24.85 -2.82
CA SER A 197 -11.25 -26.28 -2.54
C SER A 197 -12.13 -26.97 -3.58
N HIS A 198 -11.89 -28.26 -3.82
CA HIS A 198 -12.70 -29.06 -4.75
C HIS A 198 -14.19 -29.08 -4.39
N LEU A 199 -14.52 -29.05 -3.09
CA LEU A 199 -15.90 -28.97 -2.62
C LEU A 199 -16.55 -27.63 -3.01
N LEU A 200 -15.83 -26.51 -2.85
CA LEU A 200 -16.30 -25.21 -3.27
C LEU A 200 -16.46 -25.13 -4.79
N THR A 201 -15.52 -25.69 -5.56
CA THR A 201 -15.65 -25.80 -7.02
C THR A 201 -16.89 -26.61 -7.41
N THR A 202 -17.15 -27.74 -6.74
CA THR A 202 -18.37 -28.55 -6.97
C THR A 202 -19.63 -27.75 -6.65
N TYR A 203 -19.63 -27.00 -5.54
CA TYR A 203 -20.74 -26.14 -5.17
C TYR A 203 -20.97 -25.01 -6.20
N LEU A 204 -19.92 -24.39 -6.72
CA LEU A 204 -20.03 -23.39 -7.79
C LEU A 204 -20.64 -23.98 -9.06
N HIS A 205 -20.34 -25.24 -9.40
CA HIS A 205 -20.96 -25.94 -10.52
C HIS A 205 -22.44 -26.28 -10.32
N GLN A 206 -22.96 -26.22 -9.08
CA GLN A 206 -24.38 -26.41 -8.78
C GLN A 206 -25.19 -25.12 -8.90
N ILE A 207 -24.54 -23.95 -8.98
CA ILE A 207 -25.23 -22.67 -9.13
C ILE A 207 -25.88 -22.65 -10.51
N PRO A 208 -27.20 -22.35 -10.63
CA PRO A 208 -27.89 -22.35 -11.91
C PRO A 208 -27.24 -21.34 -12.87
N SER A 209 -26.52 -21.84 -13.87
CA SER A 209 -26.12 -21.05 -15.03
C SER A 209 -27.31 -20.92 -15.97
N ALA A 210 -27.41 -19.81 -16.72
CA ALA A 210 -28.37 -19.72 -17.79
C ALA A 210 -28.23 -20.96 -18.70
N PRO A 211 -29.32 -21.66 -19.04
CA PRO A 211 -29.22 -22.82 -19.93
C PRO A 211 -28.57 -22.35 -21.22
N ALA A 212 -27.47 -23.00 -21.61
CA ALA A 212 -26.89 -22.77 -22.92
C ALA A 212 -27.97 -23.09 -23.96
N SER A 213 -28.46 -22.06 -24.65
CA SER A 213 -29.42 -22.22 -25.73
C SER A 213 -28.66 -22.76 -26.95
N GLY A 214 -28.45 -24.07 -26.98
CA GLY A 214 -27.82 -24.79 -28.09
C GLY A 214 -27.93 -26.29 -27.89
N GLU A 215 -28.15 -27.03 -28.97
CA GLU A 215 -27.97 -28.48 -28.97
C GLU A 215 -26.50 -28.77 -28.60
N ILE A 216 -26.29 -29.55 -27.54
CA ILE A 216 -24.94 -30.03 -27.20
C ILE A 216 -24.56 -31.05 -28.28
N GLU A 217 -23.85 -30.61 -29.32
CA GLU A 217 -23.25 -31.53 -30.28
C GLU A 217 -22.27 -32.45 -29.54
N GLN A 218 -22.43 -33.77 -29.72
CA GLN A 218 -21.49 -34.73 -29.14
C GLN A 218 -20.11 -34.49 -29.75
N PRO A 219 -19.04 -34.38 -28.92
CA PRO A 219 -17.71 -34.12 -29.44
C PRO A 219 -17.30 -35.27 -30.39
N SER A 220 -17.04 -34.94 -31.64
CA SER A 220 -16.68 -35.90 -32.67
C SER A 220 -15.24 -36.43 -32.51
N SER A 221 -14.41 -35.71 -31.74
CA SER A 221 -13.02 -36.05 -31.48
C SER A 221 -12.50 -35.50 -30.15
N LEU A 222 -11.41 -36.06 -29.63
CA LEU A 222 -10.67 -35.51 -28.47
C LEU A 222 -10.13 -34.09 -28.71
N ALA A 223 -9.98 -33.67 -29.97
CA ALA A 223 -9.52 -32.33 -30.32
C ALA A 223 -10.62 -31.26 -30.16
N ASP A 224 -11.89 -31.65 -30.19
CA ASP A 224 -13.02 -30.73 -29.99
C ASP A 224 -13.18 -30.34 -28.52
N LEU A 225 -12.78 -31.21 -27.58
CA LEU A 225 -12.66 -30.90 -26.15
C LEU A 225 -11.60 -29.83 -25.86
N ALA A 226 -10.58 -29.70 -26.72
CA ALA A 226 -9.55 -28.67 -26.58
C ALA A 226 -9.97 -27.31 -27.19
N ARG A 227 -11.07 -27.28 -27.96
CA ARG A 227 -11.70 -26.08 -28.51
C ARG A 227 -12.97 -25.73 -27.75
N ASP A 228 -12.97 -25.91 -26.44
CA ASP A 228 -14.14 -25.65 -25.63
C ASP A 228 -14.64 -24.22 -25.90
N ALA A 229 -15.91 -24.09 -26.27
CA ALA A 229 -16.53 -22.79 -26.49
C ALA A 229 -16.35 -21.97 -25.21
N ILE A 230 -16.03 -20.68 -25.34
CA ILE A 230 -15.91 -19.78 -24.18
C ILE A 230 -17.23 -19.83 -23.43
N GLN A 231 -17.26 -20.60 -22.34
CA GLN A 231 -18.42 -20.67 -21.48
C GLN A 231 -18.59 -19.28 -20.88
N PRO A 232 -19.76 -18.64 -21.03
CA PRO A 232 -19.98 -17.35 -20.40
C PRO A 232 -19.73 -17.51 -18.89
N PRO A 233 -19.08 -16.53 -18.24
CA PRO A 233 -18.86 -16.61 -16.80
C PRO A 233 -20.20 -16.85 -16.08
N LEU A 234 -20.17 -17.56 -14.96
CA LEU A 234 -21.34 -17.87 -14.12
C LEU A 234 -22.24 -16.63 -13.88
N TYR A 235 -21.63 -15.44 -13.85
CA TYR A 235 -22.31 -14.16 -13.87
C TYR A 235 -21.67 -13.21 -14.91
N PRO A 236 -22.27 -12.99 -16.09
CA PRO A 236 -21.77 -12.03 -17.05
C PRO A 236 -22.04 -10.61 -16.54
N SER A 237 -20.99 -9.90 -16.11
CA SER A 237 -21.08 -8.51 -15.67
C SER A 237 -20.89 -7.55 -16.85
N ILE A 238 -21.98 -6.91 -17.29
CA ILE A 238 -21.94 -5.87 -18.33
C ILE A 238 -21.23 -4.61 -17.80
N ASP A 239 -21.15 -4.42 -16.49
CA ASP A 239 -20.45 -3.30 -15.85
C ASP A 239 -18.98 -3.21 -16.29
N SER A 240 -18.36 -4.36 -16.59
CA SER A 240 -16.99 -4.39 -17.11
C SER A 240 -16.84 -3.74 -18.48
N LEU A 241 -17.93 -3.58 -19.24
CA LEU A 241 -18.01 -2.96 -20.57
C LEU A 241 -18.50 -1.51 -20.53
N ASP A 242 -18.72 -0.93 -19.34
CA ASP A 242 -19.13 0.46 -19.22
C ASP A 242 -18.09 1.40 -19.85
N LEU A 243 -18.60 2.37 -20.63
CA LEU A 243 -17.85 3.43 -21.31
C LEU A 243 -17.96 4.78 -20.60
N ALA A 244 -18.64 4.88 -19.46
CA ALA A 244 -18.64 6.11 -18.66
C ALA A 244 -17.24 6.34 -18.03
N ILE A 245 -16.48 7.25 -18.64
CA ILE A 245 -15.08 7.56 -18.26
C ILE A 245 -15.04 8.61 -17.14
N ASP A 246 -15.95 9.57 -17.20
CA ASP A 246 -15.71 10.91 -16.65
C ASP A 246 -15.60 10.94 -15.11
N PRO A 247 -16.53 10.38 -14.32
CA PRO A 247 -16.52 10.61 -12.86
C PRO A 247 -15.31 9.99 -12.14
N PHE A 248 -14.81 8.87 -12.65
CA PHE A 248 -13.67 8.17 -12.05
C PHE A 248 -12.34 8.76 -12.48
N LEU A 249 -12.20 9.09 -13.76
CA LEU A 249 -10.98 9.70 -14.27
C LEU A 249 -10.78 11.09 -13.69
N GLU A 250 -11.84 11.91 -13.65
CA GLU A 250 -11.82 13.24 -13.04
C GLU A 250 -11.36 13.16 -11.59
N LYS A 251 -12.02 12.31 -10.77
CA LYS A 251 -11.63 12.15 -9.37
C LYS A 251 -10.23 11.58 -9.18
N THR A 252 -9.79 10.66 -10.04
CA THR A 252 -8.41 10.12 -9.98
C THR A 252 -7.38 11.21 -10.32
N CYS A 253 -7.68 12.08 -11.29
CA CYS A 253 -6.86 13.22 -11.63
C CYS A 253 -6.82 14.27 -10.51
N ASP A 254 -7.95 14.55 -9.86
CA ASP A 254 -8.00 15.46 -8.70
C ASP A 254 -7.14 14.93 -7.56
N LEU A 255 -7.24 13.63 -7.23
CA LEU A 255 -6.42 13.00 -6.20
C LEU A 255 -4.92 12.99 -6.57
N LEU A 256 -4.60 12.84 -7.85
CA LEU A 256 -3.22 12.97 -8.35
C LEU A 256 -2.70 14.39 -8.15
N LEU A 257 -3.49 15.41 -8.48
CA LEU A 257 -3.14 16.82 -8.28
C LEU A 257 -2.92 17.13 -6.79
N GLU A 258 -3.83 16.70 -5.92
CA GLU A 258 -3.69 16.85 -4.47
C GLU A 258 -2.40 16.19 -3.94
N SER A 259 -2.07 14.99 -4.44
CA SER A 259 -0.84 14.28 -4.07
C SER A 259 0.42 14.99 -4.57
N ILE A 260 0.38 15.60 -5.76
CA ILE A 260 1.46 16.43 -6.30
C ILE A 260 1.65 17.70 -5.44
N GLU A 261 0.57 18.36 -5.04
CA GLU A 261 0.61 19.53 -4.16
C GLU A 261 1.18 19.20 -2.78
N SER A 262 0.78 18.07 -2.20
CA SER A 262 1.35 17.55 -0.95
C SER A 262 2.86 17.30 -1.09
N HIS A 263 3.28 16.61 -2.15
CA HIS A 263 4.71 16.40 -2.44
C HIS A 263 5.47 17.73 -2.64
N TYR A 264 4.86 18.72 -3.29
CA TYR A 264 5.46 20.05 -3.48
C TYR A 264 5.60 20.82 -2.16
N THR A 265 4.62 20.69 -1.28
CA THR A 265 4.65 21.27 0.08
C THR A 265 5.84 20.71 0.87
N ASP A 266 6.05 19.40 0.86
CA ASP A 266 7.21 18.76 1.50
C ASP A 266 8.54 19.20 0.88
N LEU A 267 8.58 19.34 -0.45
CA LEU A 267 9.76 19.83 -1.15
C LEU A 267 10.11 21.26 -0.72
N ASN A 268 9.11 22.14 -0.60
CA ASN A 268 9.30 23.50 -0.13
C ASN A 268 9.82 23.57 1.30
N ASN A 269 9.31 22.72 2.19
CA ASN A 269 9.79 22.59 3.57
C ASN A 269 11.27 22.20 3.61
N PHE A 270 11.67 21.23 2.77
CA PHE A 270 13.07 20.84 2.66
C PHE A 270 13.97 21.93 2.06
N GLN A 271 13.51 22.63 1.02
CA GLN A 271 14.25 23.76 0.45
C GLN A 271 14.42 24.89 1.47
N PHE A 272 13.42 25.15 2.30
CA PHE A 272 13.52 26.11 3.40
C PHE A 272 14.62 25.70 4.39
N TYR A 273 14.63 24.44 4.82
CA TYR A 273 15.69 23.87 5.65
C TYR A 273 17.07 24.05 4.99
N GLN A 274 17.21 23.72 3.70
CA GLN A 274 18.48 23.84 2.98
C GLN A 274 19.00 25.29 2.93
N ARG A 275 18.10 26.26 2.71
CA ARG A 275 18.45 27.70 2.76
C ARG A 275 18.90 28.12 4.16
N GLN A 276 18.23 27.65 5.21
CA GLN A 276 18.59 27.98 6.59
C GLN A 276 19.95 27.38 6.97
N LEU A 277 20.17 26.11 6.61
CA LEU A 277 21.45 25.41 6.78
C LEU A 277 22.59 26.16 6.09
N GLY A 278 22.41 26.57 4.83
CA GLY A 278 23.42 27.31 4.08
C GLY A 278 23.78 28.67 4.70
N ARG A 279 22.80 29.38 5.29
CA ARG A 279 23.06 30.63 6.03
C ARG A 279 23.89 30.39 7.29
N GLU A 280 23.56 29.36 8.07
CA GLU A 280 24.31 29.04 9.29
C GLU A 280 25.71 28.52 8.96
N GLN A 281 25.88 27.68 7.92
CA GLN A 281 27.19 27.25 7.44
C GLN A 281 28.06 28.44 6.99
N THR A 282 27.47 29.43 6.32
CA THR A 282 28.19 30.65 5.93
C THR A 282 28.67 31.43 7.15
N LYS A 283 27.83 31.59 8.18
CA LYS A 283 28.22 32.25 9.44
C LYS A 283 29.35 31.50 10.15
N ILE A 284 29.26 30.17 10.24
CA ILE A 284 30.30 29.32 10.82
C ILE A 284 31.61 29.47 10.05
N THR A 285 31.56 29.41 8.72
CA THR A 285 32.76 29.55 7.87
C THR A 285 33.40 30.93 8.02
N GLN A 286 32.60 32.00 8.08
CA GLN A 286 33.10 33.35 8.34
C GLN A 286 33.72 33.49 9.74
N TRP A 287 33.10 32.88 10.76
CA TRP A 287 33.64 32.86 12.11
C TRP A 287 34.99 32.11 12.16
N GLN A 288 35.06 30.92 11.55
CA GLN A 288 36.29 30.11 11.49
C GLN A 288 37.41 30.85 10.75
N ALA A 289 37.10 31.51 9.63
CA ALA A 289 38.08 32.30 8.88
C ALA A 289 38.62 33.48 9.72
N LYS A 290 37.75 34.19 10.44
CA LYS A 290 38.16 35.27 11.36
C LYS A 290 39.03 34.72 12.49
N ARG A 291 38.65 33.59 13.09
CA ARG A 291 39.38 32.97 14.20
C ARG A 291 40.76 32.49 13.76
N LYS A 292 40.87 31.90 12.57
CA LYS A 292 42.15 31.49 11.97
C LYS A 292 43.07 32.67 11.70
N ALA A 293 42.53 33.79 11.20
CA ALA A 293 43.31 35.02 10.98
C ALA A 293 43.80 35.62 12.32
N GLU A 294 42.97 35.63 13.35
CA GLU A 294 43.34 36.08 14.70
C GLU A 294 44.43 35.18 15.31
N ASN A 295 44.30 33.85 15.18
CA ASN A 295 45.29 32.88 15.64
C ASN A 295 46.64 33.04 14.93
N ALA A 296 46.64 33.33 13.62
CA ALA A 296 47.87 33.62 12.88
C ALA A 296 48.58 34.89 13.38
N GLN A 297 47.83 35.94 13.71
CA GLN A 297 48.38 37.17 14.30
C GLN A 297 48.94 36.93 15.71
N ARG A 298 48.23 36.17 16.55
CA ARG A 298 48.69 35.82 17.90
C ARG A 298 49.94 34.93 17.90
N ALA A 299 50.04 33.99 16.95
CA ALA A 299 51.23 33.19 16.76
C ALA A 299 52.45 34.05 16.38
N ALA A 300 52.28 35.04 15.49
CA ALA A 300 53.34 36.01 15.17
C ALA A 300 53.75 36.86 16.39
N ALA A 301 52.79 37.17 17.28
CA ALA A 301 53.01 37.88 18.53
C ALA A 301 53.48 36.98 19.70
N LYS A 302 53.75 35.68 19.47
CA LYS A 302 54.12 34.67 20.48
C LYS A 302 53.11 34.52 21.63
N GLN A 303 51.83 34.82 21.39
CA GLN A 303 50.75 34.59 22.35
C GLN A 303 50.10 33.22 22.14
N SER A 304 49.43 32.71 23.17
CA SER A 304 48.70 31.43 23.09
C SER A 304 47.54 31.51 22.08
N LEU A 305 47.42 30.46 21.27
CA LEU A 305 46.34 30.27 20.30
C LEU A 305 44.99 30.13 21.01
N LEU A 306 43.94 30.67 20.39
CA LEU A 306 42.58 30.49 20.88
C LEU A 306 41.99 29.18 20.36
N PRO A 307 41.07 28.55 21.12
CA PRO A 307 40.40 27.33 20.69
C PRO A 307 39.59 27.55 19.41
N GLU A 308 39.70 26.61 18.48
CA GLU A 308 38.99 26.65 17.20
C GLU A 308 37.61 25.97 17.26
N ASP A 309 37.24 25.31 18.37
CA ASP A 309 36.01 24.53 18.50
C ASP A 309 34.83 25.28 19.12
N GLU A 310 35.02 26.53 19.57
CA GLU A 310 33.97 27.31 20.25
C GLU A 310 32.71 27.54 19.39
N TRP A 311 32.83 27.49 18.06
CA TRP A 311 31.70 27.63 17.15
C TRP A 311 30.64 26.54 17.34
N GLN A 312 31.01 25.34 17.78
CA GLN A 312 30.05 24.25 18.02
C GLN A 312 29.09 24.57 19.18
N ARG A 313 29.52 25.39 20.14
CA ARG A 313 28.66 25.88 21.22
C ARG A 313 27.87 27.13 20.83
N LEU A 314 28.45 27.95 19.95
CA LEU A 314 27.88 29.24 19.54
C LEU A 314 26.81 29.11 18.46
N PHE A 315 26.95 28.17 17.53
CA PHE A 315 26.03 27.96 16.42
C PHE A 315 25.30 26.63 16.56
N LYS A 316 23.96 26.68 16.56
CA LYS A 316 23.12 25.48 16.51
C LYS A 316 22.65 25.29 15.08
N LEU A 317 23.04 24.18 14.45
CA LEU A 317 22.57 23.85 13.11
C LEU A 317 21.07 23.46 13.16
N PRO A 318 20.27 23.86 12.17
CA PRO A 318 18.89 23.41 12.05
C PRO A 318 18.83 21.88 11.93
N GLN A 319 17.79 21.26 12.50
CA GLN A 319 17.55 19.84 12.34
C GLN A 319 16.90 19.56 10.99
N GLU A 320 17.38 18.51 10.30
CA GLU A 320 16.80 18.08 9.03
C GLU A 320 15.37 17.53 9.22
N PRO A 321 14.39 17.98 8.42
CA PRO A 321 13.06 17.37 8.43
C PRO A 321 13.14 15.93 7.89
N SER A 322 12.31 15.04 8.45
CA SER A 322 12.22 13.66 7.97
C SER A 322 11.81 13.62 6.50
N ARG A 323 12.53 12.83 5.70
CA ARG A 323 12.24 12.66 4.26
C ARG A 323 11.20 11.58 3.98
N LEU A 324 10.75 10.85 5.00
CA LEU A 324 9.84 9.71 4.86
C LEU A 324 8.52 10.11 4.19
N GLU A 325 7.88 11.17 4.68
CA GLU A 325 6.58 11.63 4.18
C GLU A 325 6.65 12.00 2.70
N GLY A 326 7.69 12.76 2.31
CA GLY A 326 7.94 13.09 0.91
C GLY A 326 8.17 11.86 0.02
N MET A 327 8.82 10.80 0.54
CA MET A 327 8.97 9.54 -0.21
C MET A 327 7.64 8.79 -0.37
N LEU A 328 6.78 8.79 0.65
CA LEU A 328 5.44 8.19 0.58
C LEU A 328 4.53 8.94 -0.38
N ASN A 329 4.56 10.28 -0.34
CA ASN A 329 3.84 11.13 -1.27
C ASN A 329 4.30 10.88 -2.72
N ALA A 330 5.60 10.78 -2.97
CA ALA A 330 6.11 10.41 -4.30
C ALA A 330 5.65 9.02 -4.76
N LYS A 331 5.55 8.05 -3.84
CA LYS A 331 5.03 6.72 -4.15
C LYS A 331 3.52 6.74 -4.46
N GLN A 332 2.75 7.56 -3.75
CA GLN A 332 1.32 7.74 -4.00
C GLN A 332 1.07 8.41 -5.35
N VAL A 333 1.89 9.39 -5.75
CA VAL A 333 1.88 9.97 -7.11
C VAL A 333 2.12 8.89 -8.17
N GLU A 334 3.15 8.04 -8.01
CA GLU A 334 3.42 6.92 -8.94
C GLU A 334 2.21 5.98 -9.06
N GLN A 335 1.55 5.69 -7.93
CA GLN A 335 0.40 4.80 -7.86
C GLN A 335 -0.81 5.38 -8.63
N TYR A 336 -1.09 6.68 -8.47
CA TYR A 336 -2.15 7.35 -9.24
C TYR A 336 -1.80 7.44 -10.73
N SER A 337 -0.56 7.73 -11.10
CA SER A 337 -0.14 7.75 -12.51
C SER A 337 -0.35 6.38 -13.18
N LYS A 338 0.08 5.29 -12.54
CA LYS A 338 -0.15 3.92 -13.05
C LYS A 338 -1.63 3.56 -13.18
N GLN A 339 -2.45 4.10 -12.28
CA GLN A 339 -3.90 3.90 -12.33
C GLN A 339 -4.53 4.63 -13.51
N VAL A 340 -4.13 5.88 -13.77
CA VAL A 340 -4.57 6.63 -14.95
C VAL A 340 -4.15 5.89 -16.22
N ASP A 341 -2.89 5.47 -16.33
CA ASP A 341 -2.39 4.71 -17.48
C ASP A 341 -3.19 3.42 -17.71
N GLY A 342 -3.42 2.64 -16.65
CA GLY A 342 -4.19 1.39 -16.71
C GLY A 342 -5.66 1.62 -17.10
N PHE A 343 -6.26 2.69 -16.59
CA PHE A 343 -7.63 3.07 -16.92
C PHE A 343 -7.74 3.51 -18.38
N THR A 344 -6.86 4.38 -18.87
CA THR A 344 -6.82 4.82 -20.26
C THR A 344 -6.61 3.66 -21.22
N ALA A 345 -5.74 2.69 -20.89
CA ALA A 345 -5.53 1.50 -21.71
C ALA A 345 -6.80 0.65 -21.82
N ASN A 346 -7.50 0.43 -20.70
CA ASN A 346 -8.74 -0.35 -20.66
C ASN A 346 -9.87 0.33 -21.46
N VAL A 347 -10.08 1.63 -21.21
CA VAL A 347 -11.09 2.43 -21.90
C VAL A 347 -10.83 2.50 -23.40
N SER A 348 -9.57 2.71 -23.80
CA SER A 348 -9.19 2.75 -25.22
C SER A 348 -9.56 1.44 -25.92
N ALA A 349 -9.25 0.30 -25.30
CA ALA A 349 -9.63 -1.02 -25.83
C ALA A 349 -11.14 -1.19 -25.99
N LYS A 350 -11.93 -0.72 -25.01
CA LYS A 350 -13.41 -0.71 -25.10
C LYS A 350 -13.91 0.16 -26.24
N MET A 351 -13.38 1.38 -26.40
CA MET A 351 -13.74 2.29 -27.47
C MET A 351 -13.43 1.72 -28.86
N PHE A 352 -12.26 1.07 -29.03
CA PHE A 352 -11.92 0.38 -30.27
C PHE A 352 -12.90 -0.76 -30.58
N ALA A 353 -13.25 -1.58 -29.57
CA ALA A 353 -14.21 -2.66 -29.73
C ALA A 353 -15.59 -2.15 -30.16
N VAL A 354 -16.05 -1.03 -29.58
CA VAL A 354 -17.31 -0.39 -29.98
C VAL A 354 -17.25 0.12 -31.41
N ARG A 355 -16.19 0.88 -31.75
CA ARG A 355 -16.02 1.49 -33.08
C ARG A 355 -16.00 0.45 -34.21
N GLU A 356 -15.29 -0.66 -34.01
CA GLU A 356 -15.04 -1.63 -35.09
C GLU A 356 -16.14 -2.68 -35.23
N ASN A 357 -16.74 -3.11 -34.11
CA ASN A 357 -17.61 -4.29 -34.10
C ASN A 357 -19.05 -4.05 -33.63
N LEU A 358 -19.34 -2.96 -32.92
CA LEU A 358 -20.66 -2.74 -32.29
C LEU A 358 -21.39 -1.49 -32.79
N SER A 359 -20.70 -0.55 -33.42
CA SER A 359 -21.36 0.58 -34.09
C SER A 359 -22.06 0.08 -35.37
N PRO A 360 -23.35 0.44 -35.60
CA PRO A 360 -23.97 0.21 -36.90
C PRO A 360 -23.14 0.91 -37.99
N LYS A 361 -22.92 0.23 -39.11
CA LYS A 361 -22.18 0.75 -40.27
C LYS A 361 -22.94 1.86 -40.99
#